data_AF-A0A5K1GWH6-F1
#
_entry.id   AF-A0A5K1GWH6-F1
#
_cell.length_a   1.000
_cell.length_b   1.000
_cell.length_c   1.000
_cell.angle_alpha   90.00
_cell.angle_beta   90.00
_cell.angle_gamma   90.00
#
_symmetry.space_group_name_H-M   'P 1'
#
loop_
_entity.id
_entity.type
_entity.pdbx_description
1 polymer ?
#
loop_
_entity_poly.entity_id
_entity_poly.type
_entity_poly.pdbx_seq_one_letter_code
_entity_poly.pdbx_strand_id
1 'polypeptide(L)'
;VRSVLQMLQGFSSPLFYWDDRAHTFHVKNDIHVAHLSLSSLSDILSRFIHAANCLQLVEEFVKHIRMYSQMYPPTMKAFTDSVFERLK
;
A
#
# COMPACT_ATOMS: atom_id res chain seq x y z
N VAL A 1 -6.58 1.57 15.22
CA VAL A 1 -5.23 1.00 14.96
C VAL A 1 -5.27 -0.23 14.06
N ARG A 2 -6.07 -1.28 14.34
CA ARG A 2 -6.16 -2.49 13.49
C ARG A 2 -6.28 -2.21 11.99
N SER A 3 -7.20 -1.33 11.58
CA SER A 3 -7.40 -0.97 10.17
C SER A 3 -6.17 -0.33 9.53
N VAL A 4 -5.37 0.42 10.30
CA VAL A 4 -4.10 1.00 9.83
C VAL A 4 -3.07 -0.10 9.62
N LEU A 5 -2.97 -1.07 10.55
CA LEU A 5 -2.07 -2.22 10.39
C LEU A 5 -2.43 -3.06 9.18
N GLN A 6 -3.72 -3.32 8.96
CA GLN A 6 -4.20 -4.04 7.78
C GLN A 6 -3.86 -3.30 6.48
N MET A 7 -4.05 -1.98 6.45
CA MET A 7 -3.66 -1.14 5.32
C MET A 7 -2.15 -1.21 5.05
N LEU A 8 -1.30 -1.14 6.08
CA LEU A 8 0.16 -1.28 5.96
C LEU A 8 0.60 -2.68 5.51
N GLN A 9 -0.29 -3.68 5.58
CA GLN A 9 -0.08 -5.03 5.06
C GLN A 9 -0.65 -5.20 3.64
N GLY A 10 -1.09 -4.12 2.99
CA GLY A 10 -1.68 -4.16 1.65
C GLY A 10 -3.17 -4.55 1.64
N PHE A 11 -3.84 -4.68 2.80
CA PHE A 11 -5.23 -5.09 2.87
C PHE A 11 -6.20 -3.92 3.03
N SER A 12 -7.29 -3.96 2.26
CA SER A 12 -8.46 -3.13 2.52
C SER A 12 -9.13 -3.52 3.85
N SER A 13 -9.79 -2.56 4.49
CA SER A 13 -10.40 -2.70 5.81
C SER A 13 -11.70 -1.89 5.90
N PRO A 14 -12.41 -1.93 7.05
CA PRO A 14 -13.58 -1.09 7.25
C PRO A 14 -13.32 0.42 7.21
N LEU A 15 -12.06 0.87 7.39
CA LEU A 15 -11.70 2.30 7.42
C LEU A 15 -10.86 2.76 6.22
N PHE A 16 -10.19 1.83 5.53
CA PHE A 16 -9.32 2.14 4.40
C PHE A 16 -9.59 1.19 3.25
N TYR A 17 -9.49 1.65 2.01
CA TYR A 17 -9.56 0.80 0.82
C TYR A 17 -8.52 1.21 -0.21
N TRP A 18 -8.03 0.24 -0.98
CA TRP A 18 -7.19 0.50 -2.14
C TRP A 18 -8.07 0.89 -3.32
N ASP A 19 -7.76 2.01 -3.97
CA ASP A 19 -8.35 2.39 -5.26
C ASP A 19 -7.38 1.99 -6.38
N ASP A 20 -7.69 0.91 -7.09
CA ASP A 20 -6.89 0.40 -8.21
C ASP A 20 -6.74 1.42 -9.35
N ARG A 21 -7.67 2.36 -9.52
CA ARG A 21 -7.59 3.38 -10.59
C ARG A 21 -6.61 4.48 -10.19
N ALA A 22 -6.72 4.95 -8.95
CA ALA A 22 -5.88 6.02 -8.42
C ALA A 22 -4.52 5.53 -7.89
N HIS A 23 -4.34 4.21 -7.75
CA HIS A 23 -3.17 3.56 -7.14
C HIS A 23 -2.83 4.16 -5.77
N THR A 24 -3.85 4.34 -4.93
CA THR A 24 -3.71 4.88 -3.58
C THR A 24 -4.74 4.30 -2.63
N PHE A 25 -4.35 4.16 -1.36
CA PHE A 25 -5.28 3.95 -0.27
C PHE A 25 -6.07 5.22 0.00
N HIS A 26 -7.37 5.05 0.17
CA HIS A 26 -8.30 6.08 0.59
C HIS A 26 -8.89 5.76 1.95
N VAL A 27 -9.13 6.82 2.71
CA VAL A 27 -9.89 6.78 3.96
C VAL A 27 -11.37 6.72 3.62
N LYS A 28 -12.12 5.80 4.22
CA LYS A 28 -13.59 5.82 4.16
C LYS A 28 -14.09 6.93 5.09
N ASN A 29 -15.16 7.63 4.68
CA ASN A 29 -15.69 8.77 5.42
C ASN A 29 -15.98 8.44 6.91
N ASP A 30 -16.00 9.47 7.75
CA ASP A 30 -16.44 9.45 9.16
C ASP A 30 -15.49 8.83 10.20
N ILE A 31 -14.16 8.89 10.01
CA ILE A 31 -13.24 8.54 11.11
C ILE A 31 -13.20 9.68 12.14
N HIS A 32 -13.83 9.44 13.28
CA HIS A 32 -13.78 10.31 14.45
C HIS A 32 -13.20 9.57 15.65
N VAL A 33 -12.30 10.22 16.38
CA VAL A 33 -11.73 9.71 17.64
C VAL A 33 -11.80 10.78 18.71
N ALA A 34 -12.08 10.38 19.96
CA ALA A 34 -12.41 11.33 21.03
C ALA A 34 -11.30 12.32 21.42
N HIS A 35 -10.03 11.99 21.12
CA HIS A 35 -8.87 12.75 21.61
C HIS A 35 -8.02 13.39 20.51
N LEU A 36 -8.45 13.35 19.25
CA LEU A 36 -7.76 14.02 18.15
C LEU A 36 -8.73 14.91 17.39
N SER A 37 -8.28 16.12 17.05
CA SER A 37 -8.96 16.91 16.03
C SER A 37 -8.91 16.19 14.69
N LEU A 38 -9.84 16.53 13.80
CA LEU A 38 -9.85 15.99 12.44
C LEU A 38 -8.54 16.28 11.69
N SER A 39 -7.95 17.47 11.89
CA SER A 39 -6.68 17.83 11.27
C SER A 39 -5.53 16.97 11.78
N SER A 40 -5.36 16.85 13.10
CA SER A 40 -4.30 16.01 13.68
C SER A 40 -4.45 14.54 13.31
N LEU A 41 -5.69 14.05 13.25
CA LEU A 41 -5.96 12.69 12.77
C LEU A 41 -5.58 12.52 11.29
N SER A 42 -5.97 13.47 10.43
CA SER A 42 -5.62 13.48 9.01
C SER A 42 -4.11 13.48 8.80
N ASP A 43 -3.38 14.33 9.53
CA ASP A 43 -1.93 14.43 9.44
C ASP A 43 -1.24 13.12 9.81
N ILE A 44 -1.69 12.46 10.88
CA ILE A 44 -1.17 11.14 11.30
C ILE A 44 -1.48 10.09 10.23
N LEU A 45 -2.73 10.02 9.77
CA LEU A 45 -3.16 9.01 8.79
C LEU A 45 -2.45 9.18 7.45
N SER A 46 -2.21 10.41 7.00
CA SER A 46 -1.53 10.70 5.73
C SER A 46 -0.17 10.01 5.61
N ARG A 47 0.60 9.94 6.70
CA ARG A 47 1.92 9.29 6.73
C ARG A 47 1.81 7.78 6.58
N PHE A 48 0.83 7.18 7.24
CA PHE A 48 0.58 5.75 7.11
C PHE A 48 0.03 5.38 5.73
N ILE A 49 -0.85 6.20 5.17
CA ILE A 49 -1.38 6.03 3.82
C ILE A 49 -0.25 6.10 2.81
N HIS A 50 0.63 7.10 2.93
CA HIS A 50 1.77 7.23 2.03
C HIS A 50 2.69 5.99 2.09
N ALA A 51 3.01 5.50 3.30
CA ALA A 51 3.81 4.30 3.46
C ALA A 51 3.14 3.05 2.85
N ALA A 52 1.83 2.89 3.06
CA ALA A 52 1.06 1.78 2.49
C ALA A 52 1.00 1.85 0.95
N ASN A 53 0.84 3.05 0.38
CA ASN A 53 0.88 3.25 -1.07
C ASN A 53 2.22 2.82 -1.67
N CYS A 54 3.33 3.25 -1.07
CA CYS A 54 4.66 2.87 -1.53
C CYS A 54 4.84 1.34 -1.54
N LEU A 55 4.39 0.66 -0.48
CA LEU A 55 4.47 -0.80 -0.41
C LEU A 55 3.62 -1.47 -1.50
N GLN A 56 2.36 -1.05 -1.63
CA GLN A 56 1.42 -1.62 -2.58
C GLN A 56 1.89 -1.43 -4.04
N LEU A 57 2.41 -0.25 -4.38
CA LEU A 57 2.97 0.03 -5.70
C LEU A 57 4.16 -0.88 -6.03
N VAL A 58 5.05 -1.12 -5.05
CA VAL A 58 6.18 -2.03 -5.22
C VAL A 58 5.69 -3.47 -5.40
N GLU A 59 4.68 -3.90 -4.64
CA GLU A 59 4.06 -5.21 -4.83
C GLU A 59 3.44 -5.37 -6.22
N GLU A 60 2.68 -4.38 -6.68
CA GLU A 60 2.06 -4.38 -8.01
C GLU A 60 3.10 -4.42 -9.12
N PHE A 61 4.17 -3.62 -8.99
CA PHE A 61 5.31 -3.66 -9.91
C PHE A 61 5.94 -5.06 -9.97
N VAL A 62 6.25 -5.64 -8.81
CA VAL A 62 6.86 -6.98 -8.71
C VAL A 62 5.94 -8.04 -9.31
N LYS A 63 4.63 -8.01 -9.00
CA LYS A 63 3.63 -8.92 -9.56
C LYS A 63 3.54 -8.78 -11.08
N HIS A 64 3.54 -7.56 -11.61
CA HIS A 64 3.50 -7.29 -13.05
C HIS A 64 4.71 -7.87 -13.77
N ILE A 65 5.93 -7.58 -13.30
CA ILE A 65 7.17 -8.10 -13.92
C ILE A 65 7.18 -9.63 -13.90
N ARG A 66 6.74 -10.26 -12.80
CA ARG A 66 6.69 -11.73 -12.69
C ARG A 66 5.65 -12.34 -13.63
N MET A 67 4.47 -11.72 -13.76
CA MET A 67 3.40 -12.18 -14.66
C MET A 67 3.85 -12.16 -16.13
N TYR A 68 4.57 -11.12 -16.54
CA TYR A 68 5.08 -10.97 -17.91
C TYR A 68 6.58 -11.25 -18.00
N SER A 69 7.09 -12.22 -17.21
CA SER A 69 8.54 -12.43 -17.07
C SER A 69 9.25 -12.63 -18.41
N GLN A 70 8.64 -13.28 -19.41
CA GLN A 70 9.26 -13.47 -20.73
C GLN A 70 9.57 -12.16 -21.47
N MET A 71 8.87 -11.07 -21.15
CA MET A 71 9.03 -9.77 -21.79
C MET A 71 10.18 -8.91 -21.20
N TYR A 72 10.72 -9.30 -20.03
CA TYR A 72 11.72 -8.52 -19.31
C TYR A 72 13.12 -9.13 -19.35
N PRO A 73 14.19 -8.30 -19.33
CA PRO A 73 15.56 -8.78 -19.36
C PRO A 73 15.92 -9.53 -18.06
N PRO A 74 16.93 -10.44 -18.09
CA PRO A 74 17.33 -11.23 -16.91
C PRO A 74 17.71 -10.38 -15.69
N THR A 75 18.29 -9.19 -15.90
CA THR A 75 18.64 -8.25 -14.83
C THR A 75 17.42 -7.72 -14.10
N MET A 76 16.34 -7.39 -14.83
CA MET A 76 15.08 -6.95 -14.23
C MET A 76 14.44 -8.08 -13.41
N LYS A 77 14.47 -9.31 -13.91
CA LYS A 77 13.97 -10.49 -13.19
C LYS A 77 14.71 -10.69 -11.86
N ALA A 78 16.04 -10.72 -11.91
CA ALA A 78 16.86 -10.91 -10.72
C ALA A 78 16.63 -9.81 -9.66
N PHE A 79 16.48 -8.56 -10.10
CA PHE A 79 16.08 -7.45 -9.22
C PHE A 79 14.71 -7.70 -8.59
N THR A 80 13.69 -8.00 -9.41
CA THR A 80 12.33 -8.25 -8.94
C THR A 80 12.24 -9.44 -8.00
N ASP A 81 12.97 -10.52 -8.25
CA ASP A 81 13.02 -11.69 -7.37
C ASP A 81 13.65 -11.33 -6.02
N SER A 82 14.72 -10.53 -6.02
CA SER A 82 15.34 -10.04 -4.78
C SER A 82 14.38 -9.16 -3.96
N VAL A 83 13.62 -8.28 -4.64
CA VAL A 83 12.60 -7.45 -3.99
C VAL A 83 11.46 -8.33 -3.47
N PHE A 84 10.99 -9.31 -4.24
CA PHE A 84 9.93 -10.22 -3.83
C PHE A 84 10.27 -11.01 -2.56
N GLU A 85 11.49 -11.54 -2.46
CA GLU A 85 11.94 -12.22 -1.23
C GLU A 85 12.02 -11.27 -0.02
N ARG A 86 12.21 -9.96 -0.24
CA ARG A 86 12.21 -8.96 0.83
C ARG A 86 10.81 -8.54 1.27
N LEU A 87 9.79 -8.75 0.44
CA LEU A 87 8.39 -8.43 0.72
C LEU A 87 7.63 -9.55 1.44
N LYS A 88 8.16 -10.78 1.41
CA LYS A 88 7.66 -11.92 2.22
C LYS A 88 7.99 -11.71 3.70
#